data_AF-A0A947WYU7-F1
#
_entry.id   AF-A0A947WYU7-F1
#
_cell.length_a   1.000
_cell.length_b   1.000
_cell.length_c   1.000
_cell.angle_alpha   90.00
_cell.angle_beta   90.00
_cell.angle_gamma   90.00
#
_symmetry.space_group_name_H-M   'P 1'
#
loop_
_entity.id
_entity.type
_entity.pdbx_description
1 polymer ?
#
loop_
_entity_poly.entity_id
_entity_poly.type
_entity_poly.pdbx_seq_one_letter_code
_entity_poly.pdbx_strand_id
1 'polypeptide(L)'
;MKININEEIAAFMRERYAGYPPRIEIPLLSKHFKKNVHAIRAQIRNLVFPITIRHDEGGRQHVLLSDLIRYELTGEKQPQLETRHKPKPRNPLGLNGGARRRGAPTKSERIARKISTGAQE
;
A
#
# COMPACT_ATOMS: atom_id res chain seq x y z
N MET A 1 30.80 27.98 15.94
CA MET A 1 29.94 26.80 15.72
C MET A 1 28.59 27.32 15.19
N LYS A 2 28.20 27.01 13.95
CA LYS A 2 26.90 27.45 13.43
C LYS A 2 25.84 26.44 13.88
N ILE A 3 24.90 26.89 14.70
CA ILE A 3 23.77 26.07 15.13
C ILE A 3 22.77 26.03 13.97
N ASN A 4 22.43 24.83 13.49
CA ASN A 4 21.38 24.65 12.49
C ASN A 4 20.03 24.66 13.23
N ILE A 5 19.36 25.81 13.24
CA ILE A 5 18.11 26.01 14.00
C ILE A 5 17.02 24.99 13.65
N ASN A 6 17.02 24.45 12.43
CA ASN A 6 16.03 23.47 12.01
C ASN A 6 16.30 22.06 12.57
N GLU A 7 17.57 21.71 12.78
CA GLU A 7 17.94 20.46 13.48
C GLU A 7 17.57 20.54 14.96
N GLU A 8 17.79 21.70 15.58
CA GLU A 8 17.35 21.98 16.95
C GLU A 8 15.83 21.91 17.08
N ILE A 9 15.08 22.50 16.15
CA ILE A 9 13.62 22.37 16.12
C ILE A 9 13.20 20.90 15.98
N ALA A 10 13.85 20.13 15.10
CA ALA A 10 13.54 18.70 14.93
C ALA A 10 13.89 17.87 16.18
N ALA A 11 14.99 18.19 16.88
CA ALA A 11 15.37 17.57 18.13
C ALA A 11 14.39 17.93 19.26
N PHE A 12 14.10 19.22 19.44
CA PHE A 12 13.14 19.75 20.40
C PHE A 12 11.76 19.14 20.21
N MET A 13 11.28 19.04 18.96
CA MET A 13 9.97 18.44 18.67
C MET A 13 9.92 16.95 19.02
N ARG A 14 11.03 16.20 18.83
CA ARG A 14 11.11 14.79 19.22
C ARG A 14 11.12 14.60 20.73
N GLU A 15 11.86 15.45 21.45
CA GLU A 15 11.98 15.39 22.90
C GLU A 15 10.70 15.85 23.61
N ARG A 16 10.19 17.03 23.25
CA ARG A 16 9.02 17.66 23.87
C ARG A 16 7.73 16.88 23.63
N TYR A 17 7.61 16.27 22.46
CA TYR A 17 6.38 15.58 22.04
C TYR A 17 6.57 14.06 21.90
N ALA A 18 7.51 13.46 22.63
CA ALA A 18 7.75 12.01 22.57
C ALA A 18 6.47 11.17 22.79
N GLY A 19 5.55 11.63 23.65
CA GLY A 19 4.26 10.98 23.90
C GLY A 19 3.20 11.20 22.82
N TYR A 20 3.25 12.34 22.11
CA TYR A 20 2.28 12.73 21.08
C TYR A 20 2.97 13.48 19.94
N PRO A 21 3.79 12.78 19.13
CA PRO A 21 4.62 13.44 18.14
C PRO A 21 3.73 14.13 17.09
N PRO A 22 4.04 15.37 16.66
CA PRO A 22 3.22 16.12 15.71
C PRO A 22 3.11 15.40 14.37
N ARG A 23 1.89 15.33 13.83
CA ARG A 23 1.55 14.55 12.64
C ARG A 23 1.00 15.46 11.55
N ILE A 24 1.32 15.14 10.31
CA ILE A 24 0.75 15.78 9.12
C ILE A 24 0.01 14.73 8.30
N GLU A 25 -1.24 15.00 7.98
CA GLU A 25 -2.03 14.12 7.13
C GLU A 25 -1.61 14.23 5.65
N ILE A 26 -1.74 13.12 4.90
CA ILE A 26 -1.37 13.06 3.48
C ILE A 26 -2.00 14.17 2.61
N PRO A 27 -3.28 14.58 2.78
CA PRO A 27 -3.86 15.66 1.97
C PRO A 27 -3.09 16.98 2.08
N LEU A 28 -2.52 17.29 3.25
CA LEU A 28 -1.74 18.52 3.45
C LEU A 28 -0.38 18.47 2.75
N LEU A 29 0.19 17.27 2.56
CA LEU A 29 1.43 17.07 1.83
C LEU A 29 1.32 17.39 0.34
N SER A 30 0.10 17.41 -0.22
CA SER A 30 -0.12 17.74 -1.64
C SER A 30 0.35 19.15 -1.99
N LYS A 31 0.06 20.11 -1.12
CA LYS A 31 0.48 21.51 -1.27
C LYS A 31 1.99 21.63 -1.11
N HIS A 32 2.56 20.93 -0.13
CA HIS A 32 3.99 20.95 0.16
C HIS A 32 4.82 20.41 -1.00
N PHE A 33 4.53 19.19 -1.46
CA PHE A 33 5.27 18.55 -2.56
C PHE A 33 4.84 19.00 -3.95
N LYS A 34 3.87 19.91 -4.07
CA LYS A 34 3.27 20.34 -5.34
C LYS A 34 2.82 19.15 -6.20
N LYS A 35 2.24 18.13 -5.56
CA LYS A 35 1.79 16.88 -6.18
C LYS A 35 0.33 16.61 -5.85
N ASN A 36 -0.40 16.02 -6.78
CA ASN A 36 -1.74 15.53 -6.50
C ASN A 36 -1.69 14.46 -5.38
N VAL A 37 -2.66 14.48 -4.46
CA VAL A 37 -2.87 13.47 -3.42
C VAL A 37 -2.83 12.04 -3.97
N HIS A 38 -3.40 11.80 -5.15
CA HIS A 38 -3.36 10.49 -5.80
C HIS A 38 -1.95 10.06 -6.19
N ALA A 39 -1.12 10.99 -6.68
CA ALA A 39 0.27 10.72 -7.02
C ALA A 39 1.09 10.42 -5.76
N ILE A 40 0.87 11.17 -4.68
CA ILE A 40 1.49 10.90 -3.37
C ILE A 40 1.11 9.50 -2.89
N ARG A 41 -0.18 9.14 -2.89
CA ARG A 41 -0.64 7.80 -2.51
C ARG A 41 -0.05 6.70 -3.39
N ALA A 42 0.16 6.95 -4.68
CA ALA A 42 0.84 6.01 -5.56
C ALA A 42 2.31 5.80 -5.17
N GLN A 43 3.03 6.88 -4.86
CA GLN A 43 4.42 6.80 -4.37
C GLN A 43 4.52 6.05 -3.03
N ILE A 44 3.55 6.23 -2.13
CA ILE A 44 3.46 5.50 -0.87
C ILE A 44 3.24 4.00 -1.12
N ARG A 45 2.26 3.62 -1.96
CA ARG A 45 2.00 2.21 -2.31
C ARG A 45 3.19 1.52 -2.94
N ASN A 46 3.97 2.26 -3.75
CA ASN A 46 5.16 1.75 -4.41
C ASN A 46 6.41 1.83 -3.54
N LEU A 47 6.29 2.23 -2.27
CA LEU A 47 7.40 2.37 -1.32
C LEU A 47 8.52 3.32 -1.79
N VAL A 48 8.20 4.29 -2.65
CA VAL A 48 9.14 5.29 -3.21
C VAL A 48 8.90 6.70 -2.67
N PHE A 49 7.98 6.86 -1.72
CA PHE A 49 7.76 8.14 -1.06
C PHE A 49 8.99 8.48 -0.20
N PRO A 50 9.45 9.75 -0.15
CA PRO A 50 10.74 10.08 0.46
C PRO A 50 10.74 10.03 2.00
N ILE A 51 9.57 9.96 2.64
CA ILE A 51 9.41 10.05 4.09
C ILE A 51 8.50 8.92 4.58
N THR A 52 8.82 8.33 5.73
CA THR A 52 8.06 7.22 6.33
C THR A 52 6.60 7.58 6.56
N ILE A 53 5.69 6.72 6.07
CA ILE A 53 4.26 6.84 6.35
C ILE A 53 3.88 5.98 7.56
N ARG A 54 3.08 6.56 8.45
CA ARG A 54 2.48 5.88 9.60
C ARG A 54 0.97 5.78 9.44
N HIS A 55 0.40 4.75 10.04
CA HIS A 55 -1.03 4.50 10.09
C HIS A 55 -1.52 4.67 11.52
N ASP A 56 -2.65 5.34 11.70
CA ASP A 56 -3.36 5.32 12.97
C ASP A 56 -4.34 4.12 13.04
N GLU A 57 -4.94 3.91 14.21
CA GLU A 57 -5.92 2.84 14.46
C GLU A 57 -7.18 2.99 13.59
N GLY A 58 -7.46 4.19 13.09
CA GLY A 58 -8.55 4.48 12.15
C GLY A 58 -8.19 4.29 10.68
N GLY A 59 -6.97 3.79 10.38
CA GLY A 59 -6.48 3.58 9.01
C GLY A 59 -6.08 4.87 8.27
N ARG A 60 -6.04 6.02 8.94
CA ARG A 60 -5.56 7.27 8.37
C ARG A 60 -4.04 7.25 8.28
N GLN A 61 -3.56 7.72 7.14
CA GLN A 61 -2.14 7.83 6.85
C GLN A 61 -1.65 9.22 7.23
N HIS A 62 -0.51 9.27 7.90
CA HIS A 62 0.14 10.50 8.29
C HIS A 62 1.66 10.34 8.24
N VAL A 63 2.36 11.47 8.27
CA VAL A 63 3.82 11.55 8.45
C VAL A 63 4.12 12.30 9.73
N LEU A 64 5.26 12.00 10.36
CA LEU A 64 5.74 12.82 11.47
C LEU A 64 6.33 14.12 10.91
N LEU A 65 6.02 15.23 11.57
CA LEU A 65 6.57 16.53 11.19
C LEU A 65 8.11 16.54 11.29
N SER A 66 8.68 15.85 12.27
CA SER A 66 10.14 15.69 12.42
C SER A 66 10.79 15.07 11.19
N ASP A 67 10.14 14.07 10.59
CA ASP A 67 10.70 13.34 9.46
C ASP A 67 10.61 14.18 8.18
N LEU A 68 9.53 14.96 8.05
CA LEU A 68 9.39 15.96 6.98
C LEU A 68 10.47 17.04 7.08
N ILE A 69 10.69 17.61 8.27
CA ILE A 69 11.75 18.61 8.49
C ILE A 69 13.12 18.02 8.15
N ARG A 70 13.43 16.81 8.63
CA ARG A 70 14.71 16.15 8.33
C ARG A 70 14.92 15.99 6.83
N TYR A 71 13.89 15.54 6.09
CA TYR A 71 13.98 15.39 4.65
C TYR A 71 14.25 16.74 3.94
N GLU A 72 13.56 17.81 4.33
CA GLU A 72 13.79 19.14 3.74
C GLU A 72 15.20 19.66 3.99
N LEU A 73 15.81 19.32 5.13
CA LEU A 73 17.15 19.78 5.49
C LEU A 73 18.27 18.98 4.82
N THR A 74 18.08 17.67 4.70
CA THR A 74 19.17 16.74 4.36
C THR A 74 19.00 16.09 2.99
N GLY A 75 17.79 16.11 2.43
CA GLY A 75 17.41 15.30 1.28
C GLY A 75 17.42 13.78 1.55
N GLU A 76 17.67 13.36 2.79
CA GLU A 76 17.81 11.96 3.17
C GLU A 76 16.44 11.27 3.12
N LYS A 77 16.32 10.27 2.24
CA LYS A 77 15.11 9.45 2.16
C LYS A 77 15.03 8.53 3.36
N GLN A 78 13.91 8.57 4.07
CA GLN A 78 13.69 7.66 5.19
C GLN A 78 13.25 6.29 4.67
N PRO A 79 13.70 5.19 5.30
CA PRO A 79 13.23 3.86 4.97
C PRO A 79 11.72 3.81 5.20
N GLN A 80 10.97 3.48 4.15
CA GLN A 80 9.56 3.14 4.32
C GLN A 80 9.51 1.90 5.20
N LEU A 81 8.99 2.03 6.42
CA LEU A 81 8.64 0.88 7.23
C LEU A 81 7.70 0.03 6.37
N GLU A 82 8.17 -1.12 5.92
CA GLU A 82 7.31 -2.15 5.38
C GLU A 82 6.41 -2.59 6.54
N THR A 83 5.31 -1.88 6.78
CA THR A 83 4.16 -2.48 7.44
C THR A 83 3.67 -3.53 6.47
N ARG A 84 4.28 -4.71 6.57
CA ARG A 84 3.83 -5.94 5.91
C ARG A 84 2.47 -6.30 6.49
N HIS A 85 1.44 -5.53 6.15
CA HIS A 85 0.25 -6.17 5.65
C HIS A 85 0.65 -6.76 4.30
N LYS A 86 1.38 -7.89 4.34
CA LYS A 86 1.30 -8.83 3.24
C LYS A 86 -0.20 -8.98 3.00
N PRO A 87 -0.74 -8.67 1.81
CA PRO A 87 -2.08 -9.12 1.51
C PRO A 87 -2.05 -10.61 1.84
N LYS A 88 -2.91 -11.05 2.78
CA LYS A 88 -3.14 -12.48 2.98
C LYS A 88 -3.28 -13.05 1.57
N PRO A 89 -2.50 -14.09 1.19
CA PRO A 89 -2.64 -14.67 -0.12
C PRO A 89 -4.13 -14.93 -0.32
N ARG A 90 -4.71 -14.25 -1.32
CA ARG A 90 -6.08 -14.45 -1.71
C ARG A 90 -6.11 -15.91 -2.16
N ASN A 91 -6.60 -16.81 -1.32
CA ASN A 91 -6.61 -18.26 -1.56
C ASN A 91 -6.92 -18.51 -3.04
N PRO A 92 -5.97 -18.99 -3.86
CA PRO A 92 -6.23 -19.21 -5.26
C PRO A 92 -6.73 -20.65 -5.42
N LEU A 93 -7.79 -21.04 -4.71
CA LEU A 93 -8.45 -22.33 -4.89
C LEU A 93 -9.95 -22.18 -4.63
N GLY A 94 -10.63 -21.48 -5.55
CA GLY A 94 -12.01 -21.80 -5.86
C GLY A 94 -12.03 -23.05 -6.74
N LEU A 95 -11.89 -24.23 -6.12
CA LEU A 95 -12.09 -25.52 -6.78
C LEU A 95 -12.89 -26.41 -5.83
N ASN A 96 -14.03 -26.89 -6.34
CA ASN A 96 -15.08 -27.69 -5.70
C ASN A 96 -16.09 -26.87 -4.87
N GLY A 97 -17.38 -26.79 -5.19
CA GLY A 97 -18.18 -27.43 -6.24
C GLY A 97 -19.57 -26.82 -6.17
N GLY A 98 -19.78 -25.71 -6.89
CA GLY A 98 -21.10 -25.14 -7.11
C GLY A 98 -21.81 -25.93 -8.20
N ALA A 99 -22.36 -27.07 -7.84
CA ALA A 99 -23.24 -27.83 -8.72
C ALA A 99 -24.43 -26.95 -9.15
N ARG A 100 -24.82 -27.14 -10.42
CA ARG A 100 -26.06 -26.67 -11.08
C ARG A 100 -25.99 -25.32 -11.79
N ARG A 101 -25.35 -25.31 -12.97
CA ARG A 101 -25.93 -24.69 -14.17
C ARG A 101 -25.64 -25.60 -15.38
N ARG A 102 -26.69 -26.17 -15.97
CA ARG A 102 -26.61 -26.94 -17.23
C ARG A 102 -26.18 -25.98 -18.35
N GLY A 103 -24.87 -25.87 -18.56
CA GLY A 103 -24.29 -25.23 -19.74
C GLY A 103 -24.34 -26.21 -20.91
N ALA A 104 -24.58 -25.69 -22.11
CA ALA A 104 -24.58 -26.48 -23.33
C ALA A 104 -23.24 -27.24 -23.49
N PRO A 105 -23.26 -28.48 -24.01
CA PRO A 105 -22.06 -29.32 -24.06
C PRO A 105 -20.99 -28.67 -24.93
N THR A 106 -19.79 -28.65 -24.37
CA THR A 106 -18.56 -28.15 -25.01
C THR A 106 -18.24 -28.94 -26.28
N LYS A 107 -17.44 -28.37 -27.20
CA LYS A 107 -16.99 -29.08 -28.42
C LYS A 107 -16.32 -30.43 -28.07
N SER A 108 -15.56 -30.47 -26.98
CA SER A 108 -14.92 -31.68 -26.45
C SER A 108 -15.93 -32.73 -25.96
N GLU A 109 -17.00 -32.33 -25.25
CA GLU A 109 -18.08 -33.26 -24.87
C GLU A 109 -18.85 -33.82 -26.08
N ARG A 110 -19.05 -33.01 -27.14
CA ARG A 110 -19.69 -33.51 -28.37
C ARG A 110 -18.86 -34.56 -29.08
N ILE A 111 -17.53 -34.42 -29.07
CA ILE A 111 -16.61 -35.39 -29.65
C ILE A 111 -16.62 -36.69 -28.82
N ALA A 112 -16.54 -36.59 -27.49
CA ALA A 112 -16.61 -37.75 -26.60
C ALA A 112 -17.92 -38.55 -26.78
N ARG A 113 -19.06 -37.86 -26.91
CA ARG A 113 -20.35 -38.52 -27.20
C ARG A 113 -20.36 -39.26 -28.53
N LYS A 114 -19.72 -38.71 -29.56
CA LYS A 114 -19.65 -39.30 -30.90
C LYS A 114 -18.77 -40.56 -30.95
N ILE A 115 -17.75 -40.63 -30.08
CA ILE A 115 -16.88 -41.80 -29.94
C ILE A 115 -17.59 -42.90 -29.14
N SER A 116 -18.41 -42.54 -28.13
CA SER A 116 -19.16 -43.52 -27.33
C SER A 116 -20.36 -44.14 -28.05
N THR A 117 -20.93 -43.49 -29.08
CA THR A 117 -22.06 -44.06 -29.87
C THR A 117 -21.63 -44.77 -31.16
N GLY A 118 -20.32 -44.97 -31.39
CA GLY A 118 -19.81 -45.73 -32.53
C GLY A 118 -19.39 -47.17 -32.20
N ALA A 119 -19.73 -47.68 -31.02
CA ALA A 119 -19.28 -48.99 -30.53
C ALA A 119 -20.43 -49.98 -30.26
N GLN A 120 -21.62 -49.76 -30.82
CA GLN A 120 -22.67 -50.77 -30.90
C GLN A 120 -23.37 -50.64 -32.27
N GLU A 121 -23.11 -51.64 -33.11
CA GLU A 121 -23.87 -52.13 -34.28
C GLU A 121 -24.48 -51.14 -35.28
#